data_AF-D6RL66-F1
#
_entry.id   AF-D6RL66-F1
#
_cell.length_a   1.000
_cell.length_b   1.000
_cell.length_c   1.000
_cell.angle_alpha   90.00
_cell.angle_beta   90.00
_cell.angle_gamma   90.00
#
_symmetry.space_group_name_H-M   'P 1'
#
loop_
_entity.id
_entity.type
_entity.pdbx_description
1 polymer ?
#
loop_
_entity_poly.entity_id
_entity_poly.type
_entity_poly.pdbx_seq_one_letter_code
_entity_poly.pdbx_strand_id
1 'polypeptide(L)'
;MAPKNDDTVPSGYKYSWSPSNESEQPLEEFLRKFRPSMVQDDGTKPWIWVHRESLAKDESTNEEAALSEGGEILKALTEKVESIKNDDSIPVRGSKKTGVKSKKEVREAAQAEATQKLEAISVKHKYVNGKWLVFAPPDKVDAIWSTVATSLISGPLSSTCAYSAKVATSPETESQHYQHIICVYIPDVYDKPKVLEVMKVLLRNHGLNLSGVKSDLYTMLGIDSKHPSGIQSTVWKNTALLPDAEIKSLKEAYFSELSEKKEAENNAKSGTAEKEGSATQEGAGTEENKSKAKPKPKLKKKAKASDPFASSDEEETVEDEPRAKGEKAPPRKRKESSDEEDEEEQSKSKRAKVK
;
A
#
# COMPACT_ATOMS: atom_id res chain seq x y z
N MET A 1 -8.40 19.74 17.54
CA MET A 1 -9.11 18.55 18.07
C MET A 1 -8.13 17.39 18.02
N ALA A 2 -8.10 16.52 19.02
CA ALA A 2 -7.41 15.23 18.88
C ALA A 2 -8.14 14.38 17.81
N PRO A 3 -7.44 13.52 17.05
CA PRO A 3 -8.11 12.53 16.21
C PRO A 3 -8.98 11.61 17.08
N LYS A 4 -10.16 11.23 16.58
CA LYS A 4 -10.92 10.13 17.20
C LYS A 4 -10.10 8.85 17.06
N ASN A 5 -10.01 8.06 18.13
CA ASN A 5 -9.35 6.75 18.08
C ASN A 5 -10.30 5.71 17.46
N ASP A 6 -10.38 5.74 16.13
CA ASP A 6 -11.13 4.79 15.30
C ASP A 6 -10.64 3.33 15.44
N ASP A 7 -9.54 3.09 16.15
CA ASP A 7 -8.97 1.75 16.40
C ASP A 7 -9.44 1.12 17.73
N THR A 8 -10.28 1.81 18.51
CA THR A 8 -10.91 1.26 19.72
C THR A 8 -12.36 0.87 19.45
N VAL A 9 -12.74 -0.37 19.82
CA VAL A 9 -14.13 -0.85 19.74
C VAL A 9 -14.92 -0.37 20.97
N PRO A 10 -16.07 0.33 20.81
CA PRO A 10 -16.92 0.72 21.93
C PRO A 10 -17.55 -0.49 22.65
N SER A 11 -17.91 -0.32 23.93
CA SER A 11 -18.72 -1.31 24.64
C SER A 11 -20.12 -1.44 24.02
N GLY A 12 -20.63 -2.67 23.88
CA GLY A 12 -21.95 -2.95 23.28
C GLY A 12 -22.03 -2.68 21.77
N TYR A 13 -20.91 -2.63 21.05
CA TYR A 13 -20.88 -2.19 19.66
C TYR A 13 -21.38 -3.24 18.66
N LYS A 14 -22.61 -3.05 18.17
CA LYS A 14 -23.35 -3.94 17.23
C LYS A 14 -22.62 -4.36 15.94
N TYR A 15 -21.53 -3.70 15.56
CA TYR A 15 -20.76 -4.00 14.36
C TYR A 15 -19.43 -4.71 14.66
N SER A 16 -19.22 -5.20 15.89
CA SER A 16 -18.11 -6.10 16.24
C SER A 16 -18.61 -7.53 16.41
N TRP A 17 -17.73 -8.49 16.08
CA TRP A 17 -17.95 -9.92 16.26
C TRP A 17 -16.69 -10.60 16.81
N SER A 18 -16.88 -11.62 17.64
CA SER A 18 -15.83 -12.50 18.16
C SER A 18 -16.39 -13.92 18.37
N PRO A 19 -15.56 -14.98 18.52
CA PRO A 19 -16.05 -16.33 18.81
C PRO A 19 -16.86 -16.43 20.11
N SER A 20 -16.70 -15.50 21.06
CA SER A 20 -17.55 -15.38 22.25
C SER A 20 -19.02 -15.13 21.91
N ASN A 21 -19.32 -14.61 20.71
CA ASN A 21 -20.66 -14.34 20.19
C ASN A 21 -21.14 -15.36 19.15
N GLU A 22 -20.32 -16.37 18.79
CA GLU A 22 -20.68 -17.40 17.79
C GLU A 22 -22.00 -18.10 18.16
N SER A 23 -22.19 -18.40 19.46
CA SER A 23 -23.40 -18.99 20.03
C SER A 23 -24.66 -18.11 19.95
N GLU A 24 -24.50 -16.80 19.78
CA GLU A 24 -25.61 -15.83 19.67
C GLU A 24 -25.92 -15.51 18.20
N GLN A 25 -24.88 -15.46 17.36
CA GLN A 25 -24.95 -15.06 15.96
C GLN A 25 -23.71 -15.56 15.22
N PRO A 26 -23.82 -16.65 14.43
CA PRO A 26 -22.70 -17.22 13.69
C PRO A 26 -22.03 -16.23 12.74
N LEU A 27 -20.74 -16.43 12.45
CA LEU A 27 -19.96 -15.52 11.62
C LEU A 27 -20.60 -15.25 10.24
N GLU A 28 -21.11 -16.28 9.57
CA GLU A 28 -21.79 -16.15 8.27
C GLU A 28 -23.07 -15.32 8.37
N GLU A 29 -23.79 -15.39 9.50
CA GLU A 29 -25.00 -14.61 9.73
C GLU A 29 -24.67 -13.14 10.01
N PHE A 30 -23.61 -12.87 10.78
CA PHE A 30 -23.07 -11.54 11.01
C PHE A 30 -22.63 -10.88 9.68
N LEU A 31 -21.85 -11.59 8.85
CA LEU A 31 -21.38 -11.09 7.55
C LEU A 31 -22.52 -10.87 6.54
N ARG A 32 -23.54 -11.75 6.54
CA ARG A 32 -24.76 -11.60 5.72
C ARG A 32 -25.58 -10.38 6.13
N LYS A 33 -25.60 -10.05 7.43
CA LYS A 33 -26.38 -8.96 8.04
C LYS A 33 -25.68 -7.60 7.95
N PHE A 34 -24.35 -7.56 8.10
CA PHE A 34 -23.54 -6.34 8.09
C PHE A 34 -22.57 -6.36 6.90
N ARG A 35 -23.11 -6.04 5.72
CA ARG A 35 -22.35 -5.88 4.48
C ARG A 35 -21.74 -4.48 4.40
N PRO A 36 -20.41 -4.31 4.23
CA PRO A 36 -19.77 -3.00 4.17
C PRO A 36 -20.30 -2.06 3.09
N SER A 37 -20.81 -2.59 1.97
CA SER A 37 -21.46 -1.79 0.91
C SER A 37 -22.86 -1.27 1.28
N MET A 38 -23.54 -1.89 2.25
CA MET A 38 -24.95 -1.61 2.60
C MET A 38 -25.11 -0.91 3.94
N VAL A 39 -24.19 -1.09 4.87
CA VAL A 39 -24.12 -0.25 6.08
C VAL A 39 -23.60 1.13 5.64
N GLN A 40 -24.35 2.18 5.96
CA GLN A 40 -23.97 3.56 5.69
C GLN A 40 -23.24 4.19 6.88
N ASP A 41 -22.33 5.11 6.58
CA ASP A 41 -21.70 6.02 7.54
C ASP A 41 -22.71 7.09 8.01
N ASP A 42 -23.12 7.02 9.27
CA ASP A 42 -24.02 7.96 9.95
C ASP A 42 -23.28 9.20 10.51
N GLY A 43 -22.06 9.45 10.06
CA GLY A 43 -21.15 10.47 10.58
C GLY A 43 -20.38 10.03 11.82
N THR A 44 -20.65 8.84 12.37
CA THR A 44 -19.81 8.23 13.42
C THR A 44 -18.64 7.43 12.86
N LYS A 45 -18.60 7.19 11.54
CA LYS A 45 -17.70 6.25 10.87
C LYS A 45 -17.80 4.85 11.48
N PRO A 46 -18.95 4.17 11.32
CA PRO A 46 -19.06 2.81 11.77
C PRO A 46 -18.02 1.93 11.06
N TRP A 47 -17.33 1.11 11.83
CA TRP A 47 -16.36 0.13 11.35
C TRP A 47 -16.95 -1.24 11.64
N ILE A 48 -16.94 -2.14 10.65
CA ILE A 48 -17.36 -3.53 10.89
C ILE A 48 -16.09 -4.30 11.28
N TRP A 49 -16.09 -4.93 12.45
CA TRP A 49 -14.95 -5.61 13.05
C TRP A 49 -15.19 -7.11 13.19
N VAL A 50 -14.13 -7.90 13.00
CA VAL A 50 -14.07 -9.32 13.33
C VAL A 50 -12.78 -9.55 14.10
N HIS A 51 -12.91 -10.05 15.32
CA HIS A 51 -11.79 -10.41 16.20
C HIS A 51 -11.68 -11.93 16.28
N ARG A 52 -10.47 -12.46 16.25
CA ARG A 52 -10.22 -13.89 16.47
C ARG A 52 -10.22 -14.22 17.95
N GLU A 53 -9.45 -13.48 18.71
CA GLU A 53 -9.34 -13.61 20.16
C GLU A 53 -8.93 -12.25 20.73
N SER A 54 -9.39 -11.92 21.94
CA SER A 54 -8.94 -10.72 22.62
C SER A 54 -7.52 -10.97 23.10
N LEU A 55 -6.52 -10.49 22.34
CA LEU A 55 -5.18 -10.34 22.89
C LEU A 55 -5.29 -9.60 24.22
N ALA A 56 -4.78 -10.20 25.30
CA ALA A 56 -4.61 -9.49 26.55
C ALA A 56 -3.76 -8.24 26.26
N LYS A 57 -4.20 -7.08 26.71
CA LYS A 57 -3.34 -5.89 26.65
C LYS A 57 -2.08 -6.21 27.45
N ASP A 58 -0.92 -5.92 26.88
CA ASP A 58 0.30 -5.90 27.68
C ASP A 58 0.21 -4.66 28.59
N GLU A 59 -0.06 -4.89 29.88
CA GLU A 59 -0.19 -3.86 30.91
C GLU A 59 1.08 -3.00 31.08
N SER A 60 2.20 -3.37 30.43
CA SER A 60 3.41 -2.56 30.35
C SER A 60 3.56 -1.74 29.05
N THR A 61 2.55 -1.72 28.19
CA THR A 61 2.46 -0.80 27.04
C THR A 61 2.15 0.62 27.51
N ASN A 62 3.03 1.57 27.19
CA ASN A 62 2.86 2.97 27.58
C ASN A 62 2.50 3.85 26.37
N GLU A 63 1.23 3.78 25.95
CA GLU A 63 0.70 4.56 24.82
C GLU A 63 0.93 6.07 25.00
N GLU A 64 0.72 6.62 26.21
CA GLU A 64 0.84 8.06 26.49
C GLU A 64 2.28 8.56 26.36
N ALA A 65 3.26 7.86 26.94
CA ALA A 65 4.67 8.24 26.82
C ALA A 65 5.20 8.07 25.39
N ALA A 66 4.74 7.05 24.66
CA ALA A 66 5.06 6.86 23.24
C ALA A 66 4.53 8.01 22.38
N LEU A 67 3.31 8.48 22.65
CA LEU A 67 2.70 9.61 21.95
C LEU A 67 3.35 10.95 22.30
N SER A 68 3.76 11.14 23.55
CA SER A 68 4.48 12.33 23.99
C SER A 68 5.84 12.45 23.29
N GLU A 69 6.72 11.44 23.45
CA GLU A 69 8.05 11.43 22.81
C GLU A 69 7.94 11.44 21.27
N GLY A 70 7.00 10.67 20.70
CA GLY A 70 6.76 10.65 19.27
C GLY A 70 6.27 11.98 18.71
N GLY A 71 5.44 12.71 19.47
CA GLY A 71 4.96 14.04 19.13
C GLY A 71 6.07 15.09 19.10
N GLU A 72 7.01 15.04 20.05
CA GLU A 72 8.19 15.92 20.05
C GLU A 72 9.08 15.68 18.81
N ILE A 73 9.37 14.41 18.48
CA ILE A 73 10.14 14.05 17.28
C ILE A 73 9.42 14.51 16.00
N LEU A 74 8.11 14.33 15.90
CA LEU A 74 7.32 14.70 14.73
C LEU A 74 7.24 16.22 14.54
N LYS A 75 7.09 16.98 15.64
CA LYS A 75 7.14 18.45 15.64
C LYS A 75 8.52 18.95 15.22
N ALA A 76 9.58 18.49 15.86
CA ALA A 76 10.95 18.92 15.57
C ALA A 76 11.37 18.59 14.13
N LEU A 77 10.92 17.44 13.58
CA LEU A 77 11.12 17.17 12.16
C LEU A 77 10.33 18.14 11.28
N THR A 78 9.08 18.46 11.59
CA THR A 78 8.26 19.37 10.77
C THR A 78 8.91 20.75 10.67
N GLU A 79 9.38 21.30 11.80
CA GLU A 79 10.14 22.55 11.85
C GLU A 79 11.47 22.47 11.06
N LYS A 80 12.19 21.35 11.17
CA LYS A 80 13.43 21.07 10.41
C LYS A 80 13.17 20.97 8.89
N VAL A 81 12.04 20.40 8.46
CA VAL A 81 11.65 20.28 7.05
C VAL A 81 11.27 21.64 6.46
N GLU A 82 10.57 22.48 7.24
CA GLU A 82 10.28 23.86 6.84
C GLU A 82 11.55 24.72 6.77
N SER A 83 12.47 24.56 7.72
CA SER A 83 13.79 25.20 7.68
C SER A 83 14.57 24.80 6.42
N ILE A 84 14.69 23.51 6.09
CA ILE A 84 15.38 23.03 4.87
C ILE A 84 14.71 23.57 3.59
N LYS A 85 13.38 23.73 3.59
CA LYS A 85 12.65 24.33 2.47
C LYS A 85 13.02 25.80 2.28
N ASN A 86 13.10 26.57 3.37
CA ASN A 86 13.28 28.03 3.36
C ASN A 86 14.75 28.50 3.40
N ASP A 87 15.72 27.60 3.64
CA ASP A 87 17.15 27.90 3.66
C ASP A 87 17.74 27.99 2.23
N ASP A 88 18.09 29.19 1.76
CA ASP A 88 18.65 29.40 0.42
C ASP A 88 20.13 28.97 0.27
N SER A 89 20.82 28.63 1.36
CA SER A 89 22.19 28.10 1.29
C SER A 89 22.26 26.64 0.81
N ILE A 90 21.18 25.88 1.00
CA ILE A 90 21.08 24.49 0.55
C ILE A 90 20.62 24.47 -0.92
N PRO A 91 21.40 23.95 -1.88
CA PRO A 91 21.01 23.99 -3.28
C PRO A 91 19.85 23.04 -3.60
N VAL A 92 19.05 23.41 -4.61
CA VAL A 92 17.93 22.56 -5.10
C VAL A 92 18.44 21.26 -5.74
N ARG A 93 19.62 21.29 -6.37
CA ARG A 93 20.31 20.13 -6.95
C ARG A 93 21.65 19.91 -6.25
N GLY A 94 21.92 18.66 -5.85
CA GLY A 94 23.16 18.27 -5.19
C GLY A 94 24.30 18.11 -6.21
N SER A 95 25.54 18.17 -5.72
CA SER A 95 26.75 18.07 -6.54
C SER A 95 27.70 17.01 -6.00
N LYS A 96 27.70 15.84 -6.65
CA LYS A 96 28.62 14.73 -6.33
C LYS A 96 30.11 15.11 -6.49
N LYS A 97 30.43 16.17 -7.25
CA LYS A 97 31.81 16.66 -7.42
C LYS A 97 32.29 17.56 -6.28
N THR A 98 31.38 18.19 -5.52
CA THR A 98 31.73 19.12 -4.43
C THR A 98 31.20 18.67 -3.07
N GLY A 99 30.55 17.50 -2.98
CA GLY A 99 30.01 16.93 -1.75
C GLY A 99 28.74 17.62 -1.22
N VAL A 100 28.27 18.69 -1.88
CA VAL A 100 27.12 19.48 -1.42
C VAL A 100 25.82 18.72 -1.68
N LYS A 101 25.08 18.44 -0.61
CA LYS A 101 23.76 17.77 -0.65
C LYS A 101 22.65 18.73 -1.08
N SER A 102 21.65 18.20 -1.77
CA SER A 102 20.43 18.93 -2.12
C SER A 102 19.46 19.09 -0.95
N LYS A 103 18.51 20.04 -1.08
CA LYS A 103 17.31 20.12 -0.21
C LYS A 103 16.57 18.78 -0.10
N LYS A 104 16.54 17.97 -1.16
CA LYS A 104 15.96 16.62 -1.16
C LYS A 104 16.74 15.67 -0.24
N GLU A 105 18.04 15.52 -0.46
CA GLU A 105 18.90 14.59 0.29
C GLU A 105 19.01 14.94 1.79
N VAL A 106 19.04 16.24 2.12
CA VAL A 106 19.06 16.69 3.53
C VAL A 106 17.72 16.40 4.21
N ARG A 107 16.60 16.63 3.53
CA ARG A 107 15.25 16.31 4.02
C ARG A 107 15.06 14.81 4.22
N GLU A 108 15.44 13.99 3.24
CA GLU A 108 15.26 12.54 3.29
C GLU A 108 16.15 11.89 4.38
N ALA A 109 17.35 12.42 4.62
CA ALA A 109 18.17 12.02 5.76
C ALA A 109 17.51 12.37 7.11
N ALA A 110 16.92 13.56 7.23
CA ALA A 110 16.20 13.98 8.45
C ALA A 110 14.92 13.16 8.69
N GLN A 111 14.21 12.78 7.62
CA GLN A 111 13.04 11.91 7.68
C GLN A 111 13.42 10.49 8.12
N ALA A 112 14.50 9.92 7.58
CA ALA A 112 15.01 8.61 8.00
C ALA A 112 15.47 8.61 9.48
N GLU A 113 16.18 9.66 9.90
CA GLU A 113 16.58 9.87 11.31
C GLU A 113 15.37 9.88 12.25
N ALA A 114 14.26 10.54 11.86
CA ALA A 114 13.03 10.58 12.65
C ALA A 114 12.27 9.24 12.64
N THR A 115 12.19 8.54 11.50
CA THR A 115 11.58 7.21 11.42
C THR A 115 12.26 6.21 12.37
N GLN A 116 13.59 6.20 12.42
CA GLN A 116 14.36 5.37 13.36
C GLN A 116 14.09 5.72 14.83
N LYS A 117 13.92 7.01 15.15
CA LYS A 117 13.55 7.44 16.51
C LYS A 117 12.13 7.03 16.88
N LEU A 118 11.17 7.15 15.95
CA LEU A 118 9.78 6.71 16.18
C LEU A 118 9.69 5.19 16.36
N GLU A 119 10.46 4.41 15.61
CA GLU A 119 10.63 2.96 15.82
C GLU A 119 11.20 2.65 17.22
N ALA A 120 12.29 3.31 17.61
CA ALA A 120 12.88 3.16 18.94
C ALA A 120 11.89 3.53 20.07
N ILE A 121 11.07 4.57 19.88
CA ILE A 121 10.01 4.99 20.83
C ILE A 121 8.89 3.94 20.92
N SER A 122 8.42 3.42 19.79
CA SER A 122 7.45 2.31 19.75
C SER A 122 7.95 1.09 20.51
N VAL A 123 9.18 0.64 20.25
CA VAL A 123 9.79 -0.53 20.90
C VAL A 123 10.03 -0.29 22.40
N LYS A 124 10.58 0.89 22.77
CA LYS A 124 10.84 1.31 24.17
C LYS A 124 9.60 1.21 25.05
N HIS A 125 8.45 1.63 24.53
CA HIS A 125 7.18 1.69 25.26
C HIS A 125 6.23 0.54 24.91
N LYS A 126 6.70 -0.48 24.18
CA LYS A 126 5.92 -1.61 23.66
C LYS A 126 4.71 -1.24 22.79
N TYR A 127 4.58 0.01 22.35
CA TYR A 127 3.51 0.44 21.46
C TYR A 127 3.86 0.13 20.00
N VAL A 128 3.97 -1.17 19.72
CA VAL A 128 4.45 -1.75 18.44
C VAL A 128 3.33 -2.27 17.55
N ASN A 129 2.09 -2.31 18.04
CA ASN A 129 0.90 -2.73 17.30
C ASN A 129 0.67 -1.89 16.02
N GLY A 130 -0.04 -2.49 15.07
CA GLY A 130 -0.47 -1.80 13.87
C GLY A 130 -1.25 -2.68 12.92
N LYS A 131 -1.44 -2.20 11.68
CA LYS A 131 -2.29 -2.86 10.68
C LYS A 131 -1.72 -2.82 9.26
N TRP A 132 -1.98 -3.89 8.53
CA TRP A 132 -1.95 -3.90 7.07
C TRP A 132 -3.11 -3.07 6.53
N LEU A 133 -2.83 -2.15 5.61
CA LEU A 133 -3.82 -1.33 4.91
C LEU A 133 -4.13 -1.94 3.55
N VAL A 134 -5.40 -2.26 3.30
CA VAL A 134 -5.91 -2.86 2.05
C VAL A 134 -7.03 -1.98 1.50
N PHE A 135 -7.03 -1.73 0.19
CA PHE A 135 -8.09 -0.96 -0.47
C PHE A 135 -8.94 -1.86 -1.38
N ALA A 136 -10.24 -1.90 -1.10
CA ALA A 136 -11.24 -2.74 -1.75
C ALA A 136 -12.20 -1.87 -2.60
N PRO A 137 -12.39 -2.18 -3.90
CA PRO A 137 -13.44 -1.57 -4.71
C PRO A 137 -14.86 -1.82 -4.14
N PRO A 138 -15.80 -0.86 -4.22
CA PRO A 138 -17.16 -1.02 -3.70
C PRO A 138 -17.93 -2.21 -4.30
N ASP A 139 -17.68 -2.56 -5.57
CA ASP A 139 -18.30 -3.72 -6.24
C ASP A 139 -17.82 -5.08 -5.69
N LYS A 140 -16.77 -5.08 -4.85
CA LYS A 140 -16.10 -6.30 -4.35
C LYS A 140 -15.90 -6.33 -2.84
N VAL A 141 -16.14 -5.22 -2.12
CA VAL A 141 -15.83 -5.11 -0.69
C VAL A 141 -16.47 -6.22 0.14
N ASP A 142 -17.75 -6.54 -0.08
CA ASP A 142 -18.46 -7.53 0.73
C ASP A 142 -17.85 -8.94 0.60
N ALA A 143 -17.46 -9.31 -0.62
CA ALA A 143 -16.84 -10.60 -0.90
C ALA A 143 -15.42 -10.68 -0.30
N ILE A 144 -14.62 -9.62 -0.49
CA ILE A 144 -13.27 -9.51 0.08
C ILE A 144 -13.32 -9.50 1.61
N TRP A 145 -14.25 -8.75 2.20
CA TRP A 145 -14.44 -8.70 3.64
C TRP A 145 -14.84 -10.06 4.20
N SER A 146 -15.79 -10.75 3.55
CA SER A 146 -16.21 -12.09 3.97
C SER A 146 -15.05 -13.09 3.92
N THR A 147 -14.25 -13.11 2.85
CA THR A 147 -13.11 -14.04 2.78
C THR A 147 -12.03 -13.70 3.81
N VAL A 148 -11.73 -12.43 4.05
CA VAL A 148 -10.76 -12.01 5.09
C VAL A 148 -11.27 -12.35 6.49
N ALA A 149 -12.54 -12.07 6.79
CA ALA A 149 -13.18 -12.36 8.08
C ALA A 149 -13.19 -13.87 8.40
N THR A 150 -13.77 -14.70 7.52
CA THR A 150 -13.75 -16.16 7.69
C THR A 150 -12.32 -16.70 7.77
N SER A 151 -11.39 -16.16 6.97
CA SER A 151 -9.99 -16.58 7.00
C SER A 151 -9.26 -16.22 8.30
N LEU A 152 -9.64 -15.14 8.97
CA LEU A 152 -9.06 -14.73 10.27
C LEU A 152 -9.46 -15.68 11.40
N ILE A 153 -10.64 -16.30 11.31
CA ILE A 153 -11.17 -17.24 12.31
C ILE A 153 -10.75 -18.69 12.00
N SER A 154 -11.08 -19.19 10.80
CA SER A 154 -11.02 -20.63 10.48
C SER A 154 -10.21 -20.96 9.21
N GLY A 155 -9.56 -19.97 8.58
CA GLY A 155 -8.78 -20.16 7.36
C GLY A 155 -7.32 -19.69 7.45
N PRO A 156 -6.65 -19.43 6.31
CA PRO A 156 -5.21 -19.19 6.27
C PRO A 156 -4.65 -18.03 7.10
N LEU A 157 -5.44 -17.03 7.51
CA LEU A 157 -4.96 -15.97 8.40
C LEU A 157 -4.91 -16.43 9.87
N SER A 158 -5.70 -17.43 10.27
CA SER A 158 -5.67 -17.97 11.65
C SER A 158 -4.44 -18.86 11.95
N SER A 159 -3.60 -19.18 10.96
CA SER A 159 -2.26 -19.72 11.23
C SER A 159 -1.20 -18.64 11.51
N THR A 160 -1.54 -17.36 11.30
CA THR A 160 -0.60 -16.22 11.43
C THR A 160 -0.80 -15.47 12.76
N CYS A 161 0.01 -14.42 12.98
CA CYS A 161 -0.17 -13.50 14.11
C CYS A 161 -1.34 -12.50 13.95
N ALA A 162 -2.09 -12.53 12.84
CA ALA A 162 -3.25 -11.66 12.67
C ALA A 162 -4.35 -12.02 13.68
N TYR A 163 -4.83 -11.02 14.44
CA TYR A 163 -5.76 -11.21 15.56
C TYR A 163 -7.10 -10.48 15.40
N SER A 164 -7.16 -9.46 14.55
CA SER A 164 -8.32 -8.59 14.37
C SER A 164 -8.33 -8.04 12.95
N ALA A 165 -9.51 -7.79 12.40
CA ALA A 165 -9.69 -7.04 11.17
C ALA A 165 -10.87 -6.06 11.31
N LYS A 166 -10.82 -4.95 10.57
CA LYS A 166 -11.96 -4.04 10.40
C LYS A 166 -12.10 -3.55 8.97
N VAL A 167 -13.30 -3.12 8.59
CA VAL A 167 -13.61 -2.50 7.30
C VAL A 167 -14.48 -1.26 7.46
N ALA A 168 -14.18 -0.23 6.69
CA ALA A 168 -14.98 0.99 6.63
C ALA A 168 -16.30 0.76 5.88
N THR A 169 -17.39 1.29 6.42
CA THR A 169 -18.71 1.28 5.79
C THR A 169 -18.81 2.25 4.61
N SER A 170 -19.88 2.16 3.82
CA SER A 170 -20.11 3.06 2.68
C SER A 170 -20.38 4.50 3.14
N PRO A 171 -19.77 5.54 2.55
CA PRO A 171 -20.00 6.94 2.92
C PRO A 171 -21.39 7.42 2.49
N GLU A 172 -21.90 8.47 3.14
CA GLU A 172 -23.14 9.16 2.72
C GLU A 172 -23.09 9.66 1.26
N THR A 173 -21.89 9.99 0.76
CA THR A 173 -21.67 10.34 -0.66
C THR A 173 -20.41 9.66 -1.18
N GLU A 174 -20.57 8.76 -2.14
CA GLU A 174 -19.45 8.15 -2.85
C GLU A 174 -18.78 9.14 -3.81
N SER A 175 -17.45 9.05 -3.91
CA SER A 175 -16.67 9.74 -4.94
C SER A 175 -16.32 8.79 -6.08
N GLN A 176 -16.03 9.33 -7.27
CA GLN A 176 -15.82 8.56 -8.50
C GLN A 176 -14.67 7.51 -8.43
N HIS A 177 -13.80 7.61 -7.42
CA HIS A 177 -12.71 6.68 -7.15
C HIS A 177 -12.69 6.22 -5.68
N TYR A 178 -13.86 6.18 -5.02
CA TYR A 178 -13.99 5.67 -3.66
C TYR A 178 -13.58 4.18 -3.57
N GLN A 179 -12.91 3.83 -2.47
CA GLN A 179 -12.50 2.49 -2.11
C GLN A 179 -12.71 2.32 -0.61
N HIS A 180 -13.30 1.20 -0.20
CA HIS A 180 -13.35 0.82 1.20
C HIS A 180 -11.95 0.48 1.68
N ILE A 181 -11.60 0.92 2.88
CA ILE A 181 -10.36 0.52 3.53
C ILE A 181 -10.65 -0.67 4.47
N ILE A 182 -9.86 -1.73 4.33
CA ILE A 182 -9.83 -2.88 5.22
C ILE A 182 -8.48 -2.84 5.94
N CYS A 183 -8.51 -2.94 7.27
CA CYS A 183 -7.32 -3.03 8.11
C CYS A 183 -7.23 -4.44 8.71
N VAL A 184 -6.07 -5.08 8.63
CA VAL A 184 -5.79 -6.37 9.30
C VAL A 184 -4.68 -6.15 10.32
N TYR A 185 -4.97 -6.35 11.60
CA TYR A 185 -4.09 -5.99 12.71
C TYR A 185 -3.10 -7.10 13.06
N ILE A 186 -1.90 -6.68 13.43
CA ILE A 186 -0.79 -7.53 13.85
C ILE A 186 -0.21 -6.97 15.17
N PRO A 187 0.26 -7.84 16.10
CA PRO A 187 0.66 -7.43 17.44
C PRO A 187 1.93 -6.58 17.46
N ASP A 188 2.84 -6.81 16.50
CA ASP A 188 4.08 -6.07 16.33
C ASP A 188 4.30 -5.81 14.83
N VAL A 189 4.51 -4.55 14.44
CA VAL A 189 4.85 -4.20 13.05
C VAL A 189 6.34 -4.25 12.75
N TYR A 190 7.20 -4.40 13.76
CA TYR A 190 8.66 -4.43 13.64
C TYR A 190 9.20 -5.88 13.61
N ASP A 191 8.42 -6.88 14.03
CA ASP A 191 8.64 -8.30 13.69
C ASP A 191 8.44 -8.52 12.18
N LYS A 192 9.49 -8.21 11.41
CA LYS A 192 9.49 -8.28 9.95
C LYS A 192 9.17 -9.69 9.41
N PRO A 193 9.67 -10.81 10.01
CA PRO A 193 9.19 -12.16 9.67
C PRO A 193 7.68 -12.33 9.80
N LYS A 194 7.06 -11.90 10.91
CA LYS A 194 5.61 -12.05 11.12
C LYS A 194 4.76 -11.12 10.26
N VAL A 195 5.23 -9.89 10.03
CA VAL A 195 4.66 -8.98 9.02
C VAL A 195 4.60 -9.67 7.64
N LEU A 196 5.67 -10.36 7.25
CA LEU A 196 5.84 -11.01 5.95
C LEU A 196 5.06 -12.33 5.84
N GLU A 197 4.89 -13.07 6.94
CA GLU A 197 3.97 -14.23 7.04
C GLU A 197 2.53 -13.81 6.70
N VAL A 198 2.02 -12.76 7.35
CA VAL A 198 0.68 -12.20 7.07
C VAL A 198 0.59 -11.65 5.64
N MET A 199 1.63 -10.96 5.16
CA MET A 199 1.71 -10.45 3.79
C MET A 199 1.50 -11.55 2.75
N LYS A 200 2.20 -12.69 2.90
CA LYS A 200 2.11 -13.80 1.94
C LYS A 200 0.72 -14.41 1.91
N VAL A 201 0.04 -14.56 3.05
CA VAL A 201 -1.35 -15.04 3.09
C VAL A 201 -2.31 -14.05 2.41
N LEU A 202 -2.22 -12.76 2.72
CA LEU A 202 -3.08 -11.72 2.11
C LEU A 202 -2.91 -11.62 0.59
N LEU A 203 -1.72 -11.94 0.07
CA LEU A 203 -1.46 -12.01 -1.37
C LEU A 203 -1.91 -13.33 -2.00
N ARG A 204 -1.49 -14.47 -1.43
CA ARG A 204 -1.61 -15.80 -2.04
C ARG A 204 -2.95 -16.49 -1.83
N ASN A 205 -3.66 -16.18 -0.75
CA ASN A 205 -4.95 -16.79 -0.42
C ASN A 205 -6.13 -15.83 -0.63
N HIS A 206 -5.87 -14.54 -0.87
CA HIS A 206 -6.90 -13.50 -1.00
C HIS A 206 -6.68 -12.52 -2.17
N GLY A 207 -5.53 -12.55 -2.86
CA GLY A 207 -5.27 -11.74 -4.07
C GLY A 207 -5.17 -10.23 -3.85
N LEU A 208 -4.95 -9.76 -2.62
CA LEU A 208 -5.26 -8.39 -2.23
C LEU A 208 -4.30 -7.32 -2.77
N ASN A 209 -4.79 -6.08 -2.81
CA ASN A 209 -4.01 -4.87 -3.07
C ASN A 209 -3.60 -4.23 -1.73
N LEU A 210 -2.44 -4.61 -1.23
CA LEU A 210 -1.84 -4.04 -0.02
C LEU A 210 -1.25 -2.66 -0.32
N SER A 211 -1.41 -1.70 0.58
CA SER A 211 -0.74 -0.40 0.53
C SER A 211 0.55 -0.37 1.36
N GLY A 212 0.56 -1.12 2.46
CA GLY A 212 1.68 -1.26 3.39
C GLY A 212 1.20 -1.48 4.82
N VAL A 213 2.14 -1.46 5.76
CA VAL A 213 1.88 -1.60 7.20
C VAL A 213 1.99 -0.25 7.89
N LYS A 214 0.97 0.15 8.64
CA LYS A 214 0.97 1.38 9.46
C LYS A 214 0.89 1.01 10.95
N SER A 215 1.78 1.57 11.78
CA SER A 215 1.71 1.42 13.24
C SER A 215 0.57 2.23 13.86
N ASP A 216 0.14 1.82 15.04
CA ASP A 216 -0.86 2.56 15.81
C ASP A 216 -0.28 3.90 16.30
N LEU A 217 1.01 3.95 16.65
CA LEU A 217 1.75 5.19 16.91
C LEU A 217 1.64 6.18 15.73
N TYR A 218 1.88 5.75 14.48
CA TYR A 218 1.74 6.62 13.30
C TYR A 218 0.28 7.01 13.03
N THR A 219 -0.69 6.25 13.56
CA THR A 219 -2.12 6.55 13.42
C THR A 219 -2.54 7.63 14.41
N MET A 220 -2.19 7.46 15.68
CA MET A 220 -2.49 8.38 16.77
C MET A 220 -1.71 9.70 16.69
N LEU A 221 -0.47 9.68 16.16
CA LEU A 221 0.29 10.89 15.82
C LEU A 221 -0.22 11.63 14.55
N GLY A 222 -1.24 11.10 13.86
CA GLY A 222 -1.82 11.75 12.67
C GLY A 222 -0.94 11.72 11.42
N ILE A 223 0.03 10.79 11.31
CA ILE A 223 0.94 10.70 10.17
C ILE A 223 0.21 10.06 8.97
N ASP A 224 -0.36 10.89 8.10
CA ASP A 224 -0.94 10.49 6.81
C ASP A 224 0.00 10.82 5.62
N SER A 225 -0.44 10.54 4.40
CA SER A 225 0.35 10.77 3.17
C SER A 225 0.50 12.25 2.76
N LYS A 226 -0.11 13.17 3.50
CA LYS A 226 -0.06 14.63 3.32
C LYS A 226 0.57 15.34 4.52
N HIS A 227 0.98 14.62 5.56
CA HIS A 227 1.49 15.18 6.80
C HIS A 227 2.73 16.08 6.54
N PRO A 228 2.80 17.32 7.09
CA PRO A 228 3.83 18.30 6.75
C PRO A 228 5.29 17.84 6.94
N SER A 229 5.56 16.91 7.86
CA SER A 229 6.90 16.31 8.03
C SER A 229 7.37 15.46 6.83
N GLY A 230 6.46 15.01 5.97
CA GLY A 230 6.73 14.13 4.84
C GLY A 230 7.26 12.73 5.22
N ILE A 231 7.11 12.30 6.48
CA ILE A 231 7.30 10.89 6.86
C ILE A 231 6.31 10.03 6.07
N GLN A 232 6.73 8.84 5.65
CA GLN A 232 5.84 7.89 4.96
C GLN A 232 4.78 7.38 5.95
N SER A 233 3.51 7.38 5.54
CA SER A 233 2.39 6.95 6.40
C SER A 233 2.37 5.46 6.75
N THR A 234 3.35 4.69 6.28
CA THR A 234 3.57 3.28 6.57
C THR A 234 5.01 3.04 7.03
N VAL A 235 5.19 2.15 8.00
CA VAL A 235 6.51 1.68 8.48
C VAL A 235 7.14 0.76 7.41
N TRP A 236 6.32 -0.10 6.79
CA TRP A 236 6.75 -0.94 5.67
C TRP A 236 5.88 -0.70 4.43
N LYS A 237 6.55 -0.41 3.32
CA LYS A 237 5.99 -0.61 1.97
C LYS A 237 6.13 -2.06 1.55
N ASN A 238 5.23 -2.55 0.69
CA ASN A 238 5.28 -3.90 0.15
C ASN A 238 6.66 -4.26 -0.43
N THR A 239 7.25 -3.36 -1.20
CA THR A 239 8.55 -3.53 -1.88
C THR A 239 9.76 -3.54 -0.94
N ALA A 240 9.59 -3.12 0.32
CA ALA A 240 10.59 -3.24 1.38
C ALA A 240 10.50 -4.59 2.14
N LEU A 241 9.48 -5.40 1.83
CA LEU A 241 9.22 -6.72 2.41
C LEU A 241 9.42 -7.84 1.39
N LEU A 242 8.85 -7.72 0.19
CA LEU A 242 8.96 -8.68 -0.91
C LEU A 242 9.20 -7.97 -2.25
N PRO A 243 9.96 -8.57 -3.20
CA PRO A 243 10.10 -8.03 -4.55
C PRO A 243 8.78 -8.04 -5.33
N ASP A 244 8.55 -7.06 -6.21
CA ASP A 244 7.31 -6.97 -6.99
C ASP A 244 7.02 -8.20 -7.87
N ALA A 245 8.06 -8.89 -8.34
CA ALA A 245 7.92 -10.15 -9.07
C ALA A 245 7.29 -11.26 -8.21
N GLU A 246 7.67 -11.35 -6.93
CA GLU A 246 7.06 -12.32 -5.99
C GLU A 246 5.64 -11.88 -5.61
N ILE A 247 5.43 -10.58 -5.34
CA ILE A 247 4.11 -10.02 -5.06
C ILE A 247 3.13 -10.29 -6.21
N LYS A 248 3.57 -10.11 -7.47
CA LYS A 248 2.79 -10.44 -8.66
C LYS A 248 2.50 -11.93 -8.72
N SER A 249 3.52 -12.78 -8.63
CA SER A 249 3.39 -14.25 -8.72
C SER A 249 2.41 -14.83 -7.69
N LEU A 250 2.49 -14.39 -6.43
CA LEU A 250 1.57 -14.85 -5.37
C LEU A 250 0.11 -14.51 -5.67
N LYS A 251 -0.16 -13.32 -6.23
CA LYS A 251 -1.51 -12.90 -6.63
C LYS A 251 -1.98 -13.57 -7.92
N GLU A 252 -1.07 -13.76 -8.88
CA GLU A 252 -1.36 -14.42 -10.16
C GLU A 252 -1.79 -15.87 -9.90
N ALA A 253 -1.09 -16.60 -9.03
CA ALA A 253 -1.48 -17.94 -8.58
C ALA A 253 -2.87 -17.98 -7.93
N TYR A 254 -3.22 -17.01 -7.07
CA TYR A 254 -4.56 -16.90 -6.49
C TYR A 254 -5.64 -16.72 -7.57
N PHE A 255 -5.41 -15.83 -8.55
CA PHE A 255 -6.40 -15.58 -9.59
C PHE A 255 -6.55 -16.75 -10.57
N SER A 256 -5.47 -17.49 -10.86
CA SER A 256 -5.51 -18.72 -11.66
C SER A 256 -6.36 -19.81 -10.99
N GLU A 257 -6.10 -20.12 -9.72
CA GLU A 257 -6.91 -21.08 -8.94
C GLU A 257 -8.39 -20.64 -8.85
N LEU A 258 -8.64 -19.33 -8.75
CA LEU A 258 -9.98 -18.76 -8.71
C LEU A 258 -10.71 -18.85 -10.07
N SER A 259 -10.00 -18.87 -11.21
CA SER A 259 -10.57 -19.21 -12.52
C SER A 259 -10.82 -20.71 -12.66
N GLU A 260 -9.82 -21.56 -12.35
CA GLU A 260 -9.93 -23.02 -12.45
C GLU A 260 -11.10 -23.56 -11.63
N LYS A 261 -11.28 -23.06 -10.39
CA LYS A 261 -12.43 -23.42 -9.55
C LYS A 261 -13.77 -23.02 -10.19
N LYS A 262 -13.86 -21.84 -10.83
CA LYS A 262 -15.09 -21.38 -11.50
C LYS A 262 -15.39 -22.20 -12.76
N GLU A 263 -14.38 -22.59 -13.51
CA GLU A 263 -14.53 -23.47 -14.67
C GLU A 263 -14.99 -24.86 -14.25
N ALA A 264 -14.40 -25.43 -13.20
CA ALA A 264 -14.86 -26.70 -12.61
C ALA A 264 -16.31 -26.62 -12.09
N GLU A 265 -16.68 -25.55 -11.37
CA GLU A 265 -18.06 -25.33 -10.90
C GLU A 265 -19.06 -25.17 -12.04
N ASN A 266 -18.69 -24.48 -13.13
CA ASN A 266 -19.57 -24.30 -14.29
C ASN A 266 -19.76 -25.63 -15.05
N ASN A 267 -18.68 -26.40 -15.23
CA ASN A 267 -18.73 -27.68 -15.93
C ASN A 267 -19.52 -28.75 -15.15
N ALA A 268 -19.41 -28.75 -13.81
CA ALA A 268 -20.23 -29.59 -12.93
C ALA A 268 -21.74 -29.25 -13.02
N LYS A 269 -22.08 -27.95 -13.17
CA LYS A 269 -23.46 -27.46 -13.31
C LYS A 269 -24.05 -27.73 -14.69
N SER A 270 -23.25 -27.79 -15.77
CA SER A 270 -23.73 -28.26 -17.08
C SER A 270 -23.94 -29.78 -17.11
N GLY A 271 -23.03 -30.55 -16.51
CA GLY A 271 -23.10 -32.02 -16.46
C GLY A 271 -24.28 -32.60 -15.67
N THR A 272 -25.06 -31.77 -14.98
CA THR A 272 -26.29 -32.18 -14.26
C THR A 272 -27.58 -31.98 -15.06
N ALA A 273 -27.53 -31.39 -16.27
CA ALA A 273 -28.72 -31.14 -17.09
C ALA A 273 -29.13 -32.33 -17.99
N GLU A 274 -28.23 -33.26 -18.30
CA GLU A 274 -28.49 -34.36 -19.24
C GLU A 274 -28.94 -35.67 -18.56
N LYS A 275 -29.95 -35.62 -17.67
CA LYS A 275 -30.55 -36.88 -17.16
C LYS A 275 -32.03 -36.89 -16.74
N GLU A 276 -32.85 -36.00 -17.29
CA GLU A 276 -34.32 -36.17 -17.28
C GLU A 276 -34.92 -35.62 -18.58
N GLY A 277 -35.93 -36.28 -19.15
CA GLY A 277 -36.64 -35.79 -20.35
C GLY A 277 -36.58 -36.64 -21.63
N SER A 278 -36.69 -37.97 -21.55
CA SER A 278 -36.91 -38.83 -22.74
C SER A 278 -38.37 -39.29 -22.84
N ALA A 279 -39.27 -38.43 -23.30
CA ALA A 279 -40.66 -38.79 -23.60
C ALA A 279 -41.29 -37.94 -24.72
N THR A 280 -41.35 -38.53 -25.92
CA THR A 280 -42.39 -38.38 -26.97
C THR A 280 -42.68 -37.00 -27.58
N GLN A 281 -42.68 -36.94 -28.93
CA GLN A 281 -43.20 -35.81 -29.71
C GLN A 281 -44.72 -35.92 -29.91
N GLU A 282 -45.44 -34.79 -29.94
CA GLU A 282 -46.35 -34.39 -31.04
C GLU A 282 -46.98 -33.00 -30.77
N GLY A 283 -47.49 -32.33 -31.80
CA GLY A 283 -48.24 -31.06 -31.69
C GLY A 283 -47.57 -29.85 -32.33
N ALA A 284 -48.11 -29.38 -33.46
CA ALA A 284 -47.57 -28.27 -34.24
C ALA A 284 -47.88 -26.88 -33.66
N GLY A 285 -46.99 -25.91 -33.90
CA GLY A 285 -47.22 -24.49 -33.59
C GLY A 285 -46.10 -23.58 -34.13
N THR A 286 -46.38 -22.82 -35.18
CA THR A 286 -45.45 -21.83 -35.77
C THR A 286 -45.50 -20.50 -35.02
N GLU A 287 -44.33 -19.88 -34.77
CA GLU A 287 -44.01 -18.57 -35.35
C GLU A 287 -42.51 -18.22 -35.22
N GLU A 288 -42.02 -17.34 -36.10
CA GLU A 288 -40.64 -16.88 -36.11
C GLU A 288 -40.45 -15.57 -35.33
N ASN A 289 -39.30 -15.40 -34.67
CA ASN A 289 -38.68 -14.07 -34.67
C ASN A 289 -37.15 -14.08 -34.55
N LYS A 290 -36.47 -13.36 -35.46
CA LYS A 290 -35.01 -13.16 -35.49
C LYS A 290 -34.67 -11.67 -35.47
N SER A 291 -34.19 -11.15 -34.35
CA SER A 291 -33.42 -9.89 -34.32
C SER A 291 -32.39 -9.92 -33.17
N LYS A 292 -31.09 -10.07 -33.46
CA LYS A 292 -30.11 -9.10 -34.04
C LYS A 292 -29.46 -8.21 -32.96
N ALA A 293 -28.24 -8.58 -32.55
CA ALA A 293 -27.35 -7.75 -31.74
C ALA A 293 -26.63 -6.67 -32.56
N LYS A 294 -26.34 -5.50 -31.93
CA LYS A 294 -25.28 -4.48 -32.23
C LYS A 294 -25.58 -3.19 -31.43
N PRO A 295 -24.63 -2.25 -31.22
CA PRO A 295 -23.20 -2.43 -30.91
C PRO A 295 -22.73 -1.54 -29.72
N LYS A 296 -21.47 -1.69 -29.26
CA LYS A 296 -20.83 -0.77 -28.30
C LYS A 296 -20.44 0.57 -28.97
N PRO A 297 -20.64 1.74 -28.34
CA PRO A 297 -19.99 3.00 -28.71
C PRO A 297 -18.49 3.00 -28.37
N LYS A 298 -17.68 3.80 -29.08
CA LYS A 298 -16.24 4.03 -28.81
C LYS A 298 -15.99 5.42 -28.19
N LEU A 299 -14.83 5.58 -27.56
CA LEU A 299 -14.37 6.82 -26.89
C LEU A 299 -14.35 8.05 -27.84
N LYS A 300 -14.46 9.24 -27.24
CA LYS A 300 -13.86 10.49 -27.75
C LYS A 300 -12.87 11.06 -26.72
N LYS A 301 -11.84 11.77 -27.19
CA LYS A 301 -10.66 12.17 -26.40
C LYS A 301 -10.33 13.65 -26.67
N LYS A 302 -10.48 14.52 -25.67
CA LYS A 302 -9.97 15.91 -25.54
C LYS A 302 -10.39 16.45 -24.16
N ALA A 303 -9.68 17.36 -23.50
CA ALA A 303 -8.38 17.98 -23.78
C ALA A 303 -7.58 18.16 -22.46
N LYS A 304 -6.25 18.34 -22.52
CA LYS A 304 -5.43 18.65 -21.35
C LYS A 304 -5.57 20.13 -20.96
N ALA A 305 -5.72 20.40 -19.66
CA ALA A 305 -5.24 21.62 -19.03
C ALA A 305 -3.91 21.31 -18.31
N SER A 306 -3.04 22.29 -18.10
CA SER A 306 -1.68 22.09 -17.61
C SER A 306 -1.56 22.27 -16.10
N ASP A 307 -1.22 21.19 -15.39
CA ASP A 307 -0.71 21.20 -14.01
C ASP A 307 0.83 21.12 -14.03
N PRO A 308 1.56 22.07 -13.43
CA PRO A 308 3.03 22.08 -13.43
C PRO A 308 3.68 21.13 -12.41
N PHE A 309 2.94 20.37 -11.59
CA PHE A 309 3.47 19.47 -10.56
C PHE A 309 3.22 17.97 -10.80
N ALA A 310 2.76 17.57 -11.99
CA ALA A 310 2.65 16.16 -12.36
C ALA A 310 4.05 15.49 -12.46
N SER A 311 4.31 14.51 -11.57
CA SER A 311 5.52 13.68 -11.63
C SER A 311 5.45 12.75 -12.83
N SER A 312 6.34 12.93 -13.81
CA SER A 312 6.46 12.03 -14.97
C SER A 312 7.35 10.86 -14.61
N ASP A 313 6.78 9.66 -14.58
CA ASP A 313 7.48 8.39 -14.35
C ASP A 313 6.93 7.37 -15.36
N GLU A 314 7.43 7.47 -16.60
CA GLU A 314 7.13 6.57 -17.72
C GLU A 314 8.47 6.06 -18.26
N GLU A 315 8.84 4.81 -17.95
CA GLU A 315 9.99 4.14 -18.54
C GLU A 315 9.62 3.61 -19.93
N GLU A 316 10.19 4.18 -21.01
CA GLU A 316 10.08 3.58 -22.35
C GLU A 316 10.97 2.34 -22.45
N THR A 317 10.34 1.20 -22.74
CA THR A 317 11.03 -0.05 -23.10
C THR A 317 11.67 0.09 -24.48
N VAL A 318 12.99 -0.01 -24.56
CA VAL A 318 13.74 0.00 -25.83
C VAL A 318 14.16 -1.42 -26.20
N GLU A 319 13.59 -1.95 -27.29
CA GLU A 319 14.08 -3.17 -27.96
C GLU A 319 15.22 -2.81 -28.95
N ASP A 320 16.11 -3.76 -29.23
CA ASP A 320 17.40 -3.53 -29.91
C ASP A 320 17.51 -4.27 -31.27
N GLU A 321 18.56 -3.95 -32.05
CA GLU A 321 19.01 -4.56 -33.32
C GLU A 321 18.15 -4.32 -34.61
N PRO A 322 18.73 -4.37 -35.83
CA PRO A 322 20.09 -3.93 -36.19
C PRO A 322 20.24 -3.16 -37.54
N ARG A 323 21.01 -2.07 -37.48
CA ARG A 323 22.14 -1.70 -38.37
C ARG A 323 22.02 -1.81 -39.93
N ALA A 324 22.07 -0.66 -40.61
CA ALA A 324 22.44 -0.50 -42.03
C ALA A 324 23.55 0.57 -42.23
N LYS A 325 24.08 0.78 -43.46
CA LYS A 325 25.38 1.43 -43.74
C LYS A 325 25.32 2.73 -44.59
N GLY A 326 26.31 3.62 -44.38
CA GLY A 326 26.72 4.74 -45.28
C GLY A 326 26.93 6.07 -44.53
N GLU A 327 27.92 6.93 -44.80
CA GLU A 327 29.16 6.81 -45.60
C GLU A 327 30.25 7.79 -45.05
N LYS A 328 31.38 8.05 -45.73
CA LYS A 328 32.63 8.58 -45.10
C LYS A 328 33.13 10.00 -45.49
N ALA A 329 33.44 10.81 -44.46
CA ALA A 329 34.61 11.75 -44.35
C ALA A 329 34.68 12.97 -45.32
N PRO A 330 35.67 13.91 -45.26
CA PRO A 330 36.80 14.12 -44.31
C PRO A 330 36.91 15.57 -43.69
N PRO A 331 37.90 15.86 -42.79
CA PRO A 331 38.01 17.13 -42.02
C PRO A 331 39.10 18.14 -42.49
N ARG A 332 39.25 19.30 -41.81
CA ARG A 332 40.29 20.36 -42.06
C ARG A 332 41.08 20.84 -40.82
N LYS A 333 42.33 21.33 -41.04
CA LYS A 333 43.32 22.03 -40.14
C LYS A 333 43.62 23.44 -40.71
N ARG A 334 44.37 24.43 -40.14
CA ARG A 334 45.15 24.73 -38.89
C ARG A 334 44.77 26.23 -38.55
N LYS A 335 45.34 27.11 -37.69
CA LYS A 335 46.50 27.26 -36.76
C LYS A 335 45.97 27.82 -35.42
N GLU A 336 46.64 27.92 -34.26
CA GLU A 336 48.06 27.80 -33.82
C GLU A 336 48.96 29.06 -33.96
N SER A 337 49.06 29.83 -32.87
CA SER A 337 50.22 30.62 -32.39
C SER A 337 50.01 30.74 -30.85
N SER A 338 50.96 30.49 -29.93
CA SER A 338 52.36 30.92 -29.84
C SER A 338 52.44 32.42 -29.41
N ASP A 339 53.26 32.85 -28.45
CA ASP A 339 54.47 32.26 -27.83
C ASP A 339 54.61 32.57 -26.30
N GLU A 340 55.59 31.92 -25.64
CA GLU A 340 56.65 32.42 -24.68
C GLU A 340 56.32 33.54 -23.65
N GLU A 341 56.91 33.66 -22.44
CA GLU A 341 57.88 32.92 -21.60
C GLU A 341 57.51 33.26 -20.10
N ASP A 342 58.12 32.83 -18.98
CA ASP A 342 59.55 32.75 -18.62
C ASP A 342 59.79 31.95 -17.30
N GLU A 343 61.05 31.91 -16.82
CA GLU A 343 61.67 30.95 -15.87
C GLU A 343 61.44 31.08 -14.32
N GLU A 344 61.85 30.00 -13.62
CA GLU A 344 62.48 29.93 -12.28
C GLU A 344 61.71 30.32 -10.97
N GLU A 345 62.10 29.91 -9.74
CA GLU A 345 63.27 29.12 -9.28
C GLU A 345 62.94 28.17 -8.09
N GLN A 346 63.99 27.55 -7.52
CA GLN A 346 64.08 26.61 -6.38
C GLN A 346 63.28 26.99 -5.10
N SER A 347 62.93 26.06 -4.18
CA SER A 347 63.91 25.34 -3.35
C SER A 347 63.32 24.28 -2.39
N LYS A 348 64.20 23.66 -1.57
CA LYS A 348 63.95 22.41 -0.81
C LYS A 348 63.54 22.65 0.64
N SER A 349 62.76 21.73 1.21
CA SER A 349 62.71 21.48 2.67
C SER A 349 62.93 19.99 2.99
N LYS A 350 63.62 19.69 4.09
CA LYS A 350 64.02 18.32 4.50
C LYS A 350 63.38 17.91 5.82
N ARG A 351 63.19 16.60 6.00
CA ARG A 351 62.93 15.94 7.30
C ARG A 351 63.91 16.39 8.38
N ALA A 352 63.40 16.55 9.59
CA ALA A 352 64.11 16.27 10.84
C ALA A 352 63.19 15.46 11.77
N LYS A 353 63.78 14.62 12.65
CA LYS A 353 63.06 13.73 13.56
C LYS A 353 63.73 13.83 14.93
N VAL A 354 62.99 14.16 16.00
CA VAL A 354 63.53 14.20 17.37
C VAL A 354 62.51 13.65 18.39
N LYS A 355 62.42 12.32 18.44
CA LYS A 355 62.50 11.48 19.65
C LYS A 355 62.46 10.00 19.22
#